data_AF-A0A524GK12-F1
#
_entry.id   AF-A0A524GK12-F1
#
_cell.length_a   1.000
_cell.length_b   1.000
_cell.length_c   1.000
_cell.angle_alpha   90.00
_cell.angle_beta   90.00
_cell.angle_gamma   90.00
#
_symmetry.space_group_name_H-M   'P 1'
#
loop_
_entity.id
_entity.type
_entity.pdbx_description
1 polymer ?
#
loop_
_entity_poly.entity_id
_entity_poly.type
_entity_poly.pdbx_seq_one_letter_code
_entity_poly.pdbx_strand_id
1 'polypeptide(L)' 'MKFSHTSFGPISIVPGENGSTFPFCTSIFIDDDTKVLIDPGAGLNPLGDLKGRERIDMVINTHYHFDHIAYNY' A
#
# COMPACT_ATOMS: atom_id res chain seq x y z
N MET A 1 7.55 -11.83 10.64
CA MET A 1 7.11 -12.60 9.45
C MET A 1 7.71 -11.94 8.23
N LYS A 2 8.41 -12.68 7.36
CA LYS A 2 8.92 -12.14 6.08
C LYS A 2 7.77 -12.18 5.07
N PHE A 3 7.14 -11.04 4.80
CA PHE A 3 6.18 -10.93 3.71
C PHE A 3 6.96 -11.01 2.39
N SER A 4 6.76 -12.08 1.62
CA SER A 4 7.27 -12.15 0.24
C SER A 4 6.53 -11.09 -0.56
N HIS A 5 7.20 -10.01 -0.91
CA HIS A 5 6.66 -9.02 -1.83
C HIS A 5 6.60 -9.68 -3.20
N THR A 6 5.39 -9.93 -3.70
CA THR A 6 5.19 -10.34 -5.09
C THR A 6 5.25 -9.08 -5.94
N SER A 7 6.15 -9.07 -6.92
CA SER A 7 6.31 -7.97 -7.87
C SER A 7 6.12 -8.45 -9.31
N PHE A 8 5.46 -7.62 -10.11
CA PHE A 8 5.20 -7.83 -11.53
C PHE A 8 5.64 -6.58 -12.30
N GLY A 9 6.88 -6.58 -12.79
CA GLY A 9 7.48 -5.37 -13.35
C GLY A 9 7.49 -4.25 -12.30
N PRO A 10 6.97 -3.04 -12.61
CA PRO A 10 6.96 -1.92 -11.66
C PRO A 10 5.89 -2.05 -10.56
N ILE A 11 5.03 -3.06 -10.62
CA ILE A 11 3.92 -3.23 -9.67
C ILE A 11 4.37 -4.12 -8.52
N SER A 12 4.23 -3.63 -7.29
CA SER A 12 4.51 -4.39 -6.06
C SER A 12 3.25 -4.51 -5.20
N ILE A 13 3.01 -5.72 -4.72
CA ILE A 13 1.96 -5.99 -3.74
C ILE A 13 2.47 -5.62 -2.35
N VAL A 14 1.67 -4.82 -1.61
CA VAL A 14 1.94 -4.43 -0.22
C VAL A 14 0.85 -5.07 0.65
N PRO A 15 1.09 -6.26 1.20
CA PRO A 15 0.13 -6.95 2.05
C PRO A 15 -0.22 -6.10 3.26
N GLY A 16 -1.52 -6.04 3.56
CA GLY A 16 -2.01 -5.37 4.75
C GLY A 16 -1.73 -6.15 6.02
N GLU A 17 -1.73 -5.43 7.13
CA GLU A 17 -1.78 -6.03 8.46
C GLU A 17 -2.96 -7.00 8.57
N ASN A 18 -2.85 -7.94 9.52
CA ASN A 18 -3.85 -8.99 9.73
C ASN A 18 -4.25 -9.78 8.47
N GLY A 19 -3.31 -9.97 7.54
CA GLY A 19 -3.56 -10.69 6.29
C GLY A 19 -4.51 -9.95 5.34
N SER A 20 -4.46 -8.62 5.32
CA SER A 20 -5.33 -7.77 4.48
C SER A 20 -6.82 -7.98 4.77
N THR A 21 -7.18 -8.23 6.03
CA THR A 21 -8.58 -8.34 6.46
C THR A 21 -9.02 -7.07 7.16
N PHE A 22 -10.30 -6.71 7.02
CA PHE A 22 -10.87 -5.52 7.66
C PHE A 22 -10.44 -5.42 9.13
N PRO A 23 -9.87 -4.28 9.56
CA PRO A 23 -9.92 -2.95 8.93
C PRO A 23 -8.75 -2.61 7.98
N PHE A 24 -8.01 -3.61 7.48
CA PHE A 24 -6.90 -3.43 6.54
C PHE A 24 -7.21 -4.02 5.17
N CYS A 25 -6.57 -3.50 4.14
CA CYS A 25 -6.60 -4.05 2.79
C CYS A 25 -5.19 -4.32 2.25
N THR A 26 -5.09 -4.98 1.10
CA THR A 26 -3.83 -5.01 0.34
C THR A 26 -3.69 -3.70 -0.41
N SER A 27 -2.56 -3.00 -0.23
CA SER A 27 -2.21 -1.85 -1.04
C SER A 27 -1.40 -2.29 -2.27
N ILE A 28 -1.38 -1.46 -3.32
CA ILE A 28 -0.53 -1.66 -4.49
C ILE A 28 0.40 -0.47 -4.62
N PHE A 29 1.69 -0.74 -4.80
CA PHE A 29 2.68 0.28 -5.11
C PHE A 29 3.11 0.14 -6.57
N ILE A 30 3.13 1.25 -7.30
CA ILE A 30 3.63 1.33 -8.67
C ILE A 30 4.91 2.16 -8.62
N ASP A 31 6.03 1.53 -8.95
CA ASP A 31 7.36 2.14 -9.03
C ASP A 31 7.71 2.48 -10.47
N ASP A 32 7.31 3.67 -10.92
CA ASP A 32 7.55 4.20 -12.26
C ASP A 32 7.86 5.71 -12.17
N ASP A 33 7.89 6.43 -13.31
CA ASP A 33 8.14 7.87 -13.37
C ASP A 33 7.28 8.69 -12.39
N THR A 34 6.05 8.23 -12.13
CA THR A 34 5.23 8.69 -10.99
C THR A 34 5.02 7.52 -10.04
N LYS A 35 5.51 7.65 -8.80
CA LYS A 35 5.38 6.63 -7.77
C LYS A 35 3.99 6.70 -7.12
N VAL A 36 3.14 5.73 -7.43
CA VAL A 36 1.73 5.73 -7.01
C VAL A 36 1.48 4.68 -5.93
N LEU A 37 0.78 5.07 -4.87
CA LEU A 37 0.18 4.15 -3.90
C LEU A 37 -1.32 4.06 -4.16
N ILE A 38 -1.82 2.85 -4.39
CA ILE A 38 -3.25 2.57 -4.51
C ILE A 38 -3.74 1.99 -3.19
N ASP A 39 -4.80 2.60 -2.66
CA ASP A 39 -5.49 2.25 -1.41
C ASP A 39 -4.53 2.17 -0.21
N PRO A 40 -4.22 3.27 0.49
CA PRO A 40 -3.34 3.27 1.67
C PRO A 40 -4.08 2.68 2.88
N GLY A 41 -4.34 1.39 2.81
CA GLY A 41 -5.07 0.58 3.77
C GLY A 41 -4.24 -0.54 4.41
N ALA A 42 -2.99 -0.71 3.97
CA ALA A 42 -2.15 -1.81 4.43
C ALA A 42 -1.73 -1.72 5.91
N GLY A 43 -1.98 -0.62 6.60
CA GLY A 43 -1.62 -0.44 8.01
C GLY A 43 -0.31 0.32 8.21
N LEU A 44 -0.03 0.68 9.46
CA LEU A 44 1.11 1.53 9.80
C LEU A 44 2.45 0.85 9.51
N ASN A 45 2.58 -0.46 9.79
CA ASN A 45 3.87 -1.12 9.61
C ASN A 45 4.24 -1.24 8.12
N PRO A 46 3.40 -1.81 7.22
CA PRO A 46 3.77 -1.95 5.82
C PRO A 46 3.93 -0.61 5.11
N LEU A 47 3.05 0.36 5.40
CA LEU A 47 3.12 1.69 4.79
C LEU A 47 4.29 2.52 5.35
N GLY A 48 4.61 2.38 6.63
CA GLY A 48 5.78 3.00 7.24
C GLY A 48 7.09 2.49 6.63
N ASP A 49 7.20 1.16 6.46
CA ASP A 49 8.34 0.54 5.79
C ASP A 49 8.46 0.99 4.33
N LEU A 50 7.35 1.15 3.61
CA LEU A 50 7.34 1.66 2.23
C LEU A 50 7.80 3.13 2.19
N LYS A 51 7.21 4.00 3.03
CA LYS A 51 7.52 5.44 3.11
C LYS A 51 8.98 5.70 3.53
N GLY A 52 9.58 4.81 4.32
CA GLY A 52 10.99 4.90 4.69
C GLY A 52 11.97 4.56 3.55
N ARG A 53 11.50 3.89 2.49
CA ARG A 53 12.32 3.45 1.34
C ARG A 53 12.03 4.25 0.08
N GLU A 54 10.79 4.64 -0.11
CA GLU A 54 10.29 5.24 -1.35
C GLU A 54 9.55 6.55 -1.09
N ARG A 55 9.69 7.49 -2.04
CA ARG A 55 8.79 8.65 -2.13
C ARG A 55 7.48 8.21 -2.77
N ILE A 56 6.36 8.65 -2.22
CA ILE A 56 5.04 8.51 -2.85
C ILE A 56 4.64 9.86 -3.43
N ASP A 57 4.36 9.89 -4.73
CA ASP A 57 4.00 11.10 -5.47
C ASP A 57 2.48 11.30 -5.51
N MET A 58 1.74 10.20 -5.55
CA MET A 58 0.29 10.19 -5.69
C MET A 58 -0.32 9.05 -4.91
N VAL A 59 -1.47 9.32 -4.30
CA VAL A 59 -2.35 8.32 -3.69
C VAL A 59 -3.64 8.25 -4.52
N ILE A 60 -4.04 7.04 -4.91
CA ILE A 60 -5.30 6.78 -5.61
C ILE A 60 -6.13 5.83 -4.74
N ASN A 61 -7.36 6.22 -4.44
CA ASN A 61 -8.29 5.34 -3.73
C ASN A 61 -9.28 4.76 -4.74
N THR A 62 -9.44 3.45 -4.73
CA THR A 62 -10.40 2.75 -5.58
C THR A 62 -11.84 3.14 -5.23
N HIS A 63 -12.12 3.32 -3.94
CA HIS A 63 -13.39 3.80 -3.39
C HIS A 63 -13.22 4.29 -1.93
N TYR A 64 -14.32 4.56 -1.23
CA TYR A 64 -14.33 5.29 0.05
C TYR A 64 -14.51 4.43 1.32
N HIS A 65 -14.44 3.10 1.23
CA HIS A 65 -14.50 2.28 2.44
C HIS A 65 -13.30 2.53 3.35
N PHE A 66 -13.52 2.36 4.66
CA PHE A 66 -12.57 2.74 5.70
C PHE A 66 -11.19 2.10 5.48
N ASP A 67 -11.16 0.82 5.18
CA ASP A 67 -9.96 0.02 4.95
C ASP A 67 -9.16 0.46 3.73
N HIS A 68 -9.70 1.29 2.84
CA HIS A 68 -8.97 1.85 1.68
C HIS A 68 -8.45 3.26 1.93
N ILE A 69 -9.09 4.02 2.83
CA ILE A 69 -8.82 5.46 3.01
C ILE A 69 -8.13 5.80 4.34
N ALA A 70 -7.98 4.81 5.23
CA ALA A 70 -7.58 5.01 6.62
C ALA A 70 -6.25 5.74 6.81
N TYR A 71 -5.31 5.65 5.86
CA TYR A 71 -3.97 6.26 5.96
C TYR A 71 -3.68 7.33 4.89
N ASN A 72 -4.71 8.08 4.45
CA ASN A 72 -4.58 9.25 3.58
C ASN A 72 -3.97 10.50 4.28
N TYR A 73 -2.89 10.38 5.07
CA TYR A 73 -2.32 11.51 5.82
C TYR A 73 -0.79 11.46 5.99
#